data_AF-A0A2W5Q015-F1
#
_entry.id   AF-A0A2W5Q015-F1
#
_cell.length_a   1.000
_cell.length_b   1.000
_cell.length_c   1.000
_cell.angle_alpha   90.00
_cell.angle_beta   90.00
_cell.angle_gamma   90.00
#
_symmetry.space_group_name_H-M   'P 1'
#
loop_
_entity.id
_entity.type
_entity.pdbx_description
1 polymer ?
#
loop_
_entity_poly.entity_id
_entity_poly.type
_entity_poly.pdbx_seq_one_letter_code
_entity_poly.pdbx_strand_id
1 'polypeptide(L)'
;MSETDPPADDGPPPRGRADPARRERREFISLMTSRVRDAPLREPFYVAGGTDLVSLCRQLARAGRTGALVRDGDRLGIFTTTDLRDALLLGRAPETIEAREVAGFAPLSVSADDELFDALILMLRHGFHRVIVREGPDRAGPIIGILTQLDLMAFVANHSQLIALEAGRAATVEELGAAARQIEGMIRVLAEDGARVEVIAGLVGGLNRRVFDRLWTLIAPEEIRANSCLVVMGSEGRGEQIIRTDQDNALILRDGFTHPGLEAATEAFTRALIDFGYPPCEGGIMLSRPLWRQPVAGFRAALLDWTQGGAAEGPMYLAIFLDAAVVAGDARLLGELNAYLRRVLATSDAFHARFAAAIQQFGEAEGGWWRRLPGLSGKEAAEVDLKKLGIFPLVHGVRALALRYGIEALGTEERLGALREAGRIEPARARDLVDALRCLMRLKLSGNLRQIEAGRAPDNMLRPAELGTLERQSLRDSLAIVREFKRWLALLYRLDAL
;
A
#
# COMPACT_ATOMS: atom_id res chain seq x y z
N MET A 1 47.76 -10.42 -42.90
CA MET A 1 46.34 -10.80 -42.75
C MET A 1 46.13 -11.27 -41.33
N SER A 2 45.63 -10.40 -40.45
CA SER A 2 44.92 -10.82 -39.23
C SER A 2 43.88 -9.74 -38.97
N GLU A 3 42.65 -10.03 -39.35
CA GLU A 3 41.47 -9.26 -39.01
C GLU A 3 41.30 -9.29 -37.50
N THR A 4 41.20 -8.11 -36.90
CA THR A 4 40.70 -7.93 -35.54
C THR A 4 39.20 -7.77 -35.62
N ASP A 5 38.46 -8.72 -35.06
CA ASP A 5 37.02 -8.64 -34.88
C ASP A 5 36.59 -7.40 -34.06
N PRO A 6 35.48 -6.75 -34.40
CA PRO A 6 34.90 -5.67 -33.60
C PRO A 6 34.27 -6.21 -32.30
N PRO A 7 34.14 -5.37 -31.26
CA PRO A 7 33.59 -5.78 -29.97
C PRO A 7 32.12 -6.19 -30.10
N ALA A 8 31.75 -7.23 -29.35
CA ALA A 8 30.39 -7.75 -29.29
C ALA A 8 29.40 -6.66 -28.84
N ASP A 9 28.35 -6.47 -29.64
CA ASP A 9 27.17 -5.68 -29.32
C ASP A 9 26.36 -6.44 -28.26
N ASP A 10 26.54 -6.07 -26.99
CA ASP A 10 25.70 -6.56 -25.89
C ASP A 10 24.31 -5.95 -26.05
N GLY A 11 23.46 -6.65 -26.83
CA GLY A 11 22.07 -6.29 -27.06
C GLY A 11 21.30 -6.06 -25.74
N PRO A 12 20.15 -5.34 -25.80
CA PRO A 12 19.41 -4.95 -24.62
C PRO A 12 19.00 -6.17 -23.79
N PRO A 13 19.08 -6.11 -22.45
CA PRO A 13 18.81 -7.25 -21.60
C PRO A 13 17.36 -7.75 -21.77
N PRO A 14 17.12 -9.06 -21.62
CA PRO A 14 15.79 -9.64 -21.69
C PRO A 14 14.86 -9.00 -20.65
N ARG A 15 13.76 -8.42 -21.11
CA ARG A 15 12.81 -7.65 -20.28
C ARG A 15 12.06 -8.58 -19.32
N GLY A 16 12.22 -8.34 -18.02
CA GLY A 16 11.59 -9.12 -16.94
C GLY A 16 12.42 -9.19 -15.65
N ARG A 17 13.69 -8.78 -15.68
CA ARG A 17 14.47 -8.44 -14.49
C ARG A 17 14.66 -6.93 -14.45
N ALA A 18 14.45 -6.32 -13.28
CA ALA A 18 14.85 -4.93 -13.04
C ALA A 18 16.34 -4.79 -13.41
N ASP A 19 16.64 -3.80 -14.24
CA ASP A 19 18.02 -3.47 -14.64
C ASP A 19 18.80 -3.06 -13.38
N PRO A 20 19.86 -3.80 -12.98
CA PRO A 20 20.67 -3.48 -11.81
C PRO A 20 21.17 -2.03 -11.85
N ALA A 21 21.54 -1.53 -13.02
CA ALA A 21 22.05 -0.18 -13.21
C ALA A 21 20.97 0.89 -12.95
N ARG A 22 19.68 0.59 -13.18
CA ARG A 22 18.57 1.51 -12.88
C ARG A 22 18.20 1.52 -11.40
N ARG A 23 18.28 0.35 -10.74
CA ARG A 23 18.12 0.26 -9.29
C ARG A 23 19.22 1.02 -8.57
N GLU A 24 20.47 0.79 -8.94
CA GLU A 24 21.64 1.52 -8.44
C GLU A 24 21.51 3.03 -8.66
N ARG A 25 21.04 3.47 -9.83
CA ARG A 25 20.83 4.90 -10.12
C ARG A 25 19.78 5.56 -9.22
N ARG A 26 18.79 4.83 -8.72
CA ARG A 26 17.76 5.36 -7.81
C ARG A 26 18.15 5.31 -6.35
N GLU A 27 18.82 4.24 -5.93
CA GLU A 27 19.47 4.19 -4.63
C GLU A 27 20.44 5.38 -4.52
N PHE A 28 21.14 5.68 -5.62
CA PHE A 28 21.97 6.86 -5.78
C PHE A 28 21.20 8.19 -5.73
N ILE A 29 20.10 8.35 -6.48
CA ILE A 29 19.29 9.60 -6.41
C ILE A 29 18.70 9.82 -5.00
N SER A 30 18.15 8.78 -4.38
CA SER A 30 17.60 8.85 -3.01
C SER A 30 18.67 9.23 -1.98
N LEU A 31 19.89 8.68 -2.12
CA LEU A 31 21.05 9.09 -1.32
C LEU A 31 21.41 10.56 -1.53
N MET A 32 21.32 11.07 -2.76
CA MET A 32 21.70 12.43 -3.13
C MET A 32 20.69 13.51 -2.71
N THR A 33 19.46 13.15 -2.34
CA THR A 33 18.39 14.11 -2.01
C THR A 33 17.88 14.04 -0.57
N SER A 34 18.40 13.11 0.25
CA SER A 34 17.94 12.89 1.63
C SER A 34 18.97 13.39 2.64
N ARG A 35 18.54 13.85 3.80
CA ARG A 35 19.44 14.25 4.90
C ARG A 35 19.65 13.13 5.90
N VAL A 36 20.70 13.25 6.72
CA VAL A 36 21.01 12.30 7.79
C VAL A 36 19.84 12.13 8.78
N ARG A 37 19.11 13.21 9.10
CA ARG A 37 17.96 13.16 10.01
C ARG A 37 16.77 12.34 9.50
N ASP A 38 16.69 12.10 8.20
CA ASP A 38 15.58 11.36 7.58
C ASP A 38 15.78 9.85 7.77
N ALA A 39 17.03 9.41 7.93
CA ALA A 39 17.36 8.02 8.18
C ALA A 39 17.07 7.59 9.63
N PRO A 40 16.70 6.32 9.87
CA PRO A 40 16.47 5.83 11.22
C PRO A 40 17.76 5.85 12.05
N LEU A 41 17.77 6.72 13.06
CA LEU A 41 18.89 6.84 14.00
C LEU A 41 18.71 5.91 15.21
N ARG A 42 19.79 5.22 15.59
CA ARG A 42 19.80 4.41 16.81
C ARG A 42 20.08 5.30 18.01
N GLU A 43 19.29 5.10 19.07
CA GLU A 43 19.54 5.73 20.37
C GLU A 43 20.96 5.38 20.87
N PRO A 44 21.76 6.38 21.30
CA PRO A 44 23.11 6.13 21.78
C PRO A 44 23.11 5.35 23.10
N PHE A 45 23.85 4.24 23.14
CA PHE A 45 24.06 3.46 24.37
C PHE A 45 25.42 3.83 24.98
N TYR A 46 25.44 4.37 26.21
CA TYR A 46 26.66 4.86 26.85
C TYR A 46 27.20 3.90 27.91
N VAL A 47 28.52 3.80 28.00
CA VAL A 47 29.25 3.10 29.07
C VAL A 47 30.42 3.93 29.58
N ALA A 48 30.86 3.70 30.82
CA ALA A 48 32.05 4.34 31.37
C ALA A 48 33.32 3.65 30.85
N GLY A 49 34.40 4.41 30.66
CA GLY A 49 35.68 3.90 30.16
C GLY A 49 36.31 2.80 31.02
N GLY A 50 36.07 2.82 32.33
CA GLY A 50 36.53 1.77 33.26
C GLY A 50 35.63 0.54 33.33
N THR A 51 34.59 0.43 32.49
CA THR A 51 33.76 -0.79 32.43
C THR A 51 34.60 -1.92 31.84
N ASP A 52 34.69 -3.06 32.53
CA ASP A 52 35.40 -4.22 31.99
C ASP A 52 34.69 -4.81 30.76
N LEU A 53 35.46 -5.46 29.88
CA LEU A 53 34.98 -5.96 28.59
C LEU A 53 33.83 -6.97 28.73
N VAL A 54 33.85 -7.82 29.76
CA VAL A 54 32.80 -8.82 29.98
C VAL A 54 31.51 -8.15 30.44
N SER A 55 31.59 -7.22 31.37
CA SER A 55 30.44 -6.40 31.80
C SER A 55 29.87 -5.59 30.64
N LEU A 56 30.72 -4.99 29.81
CA LEU A 56 30.31 -4.29 28.59
C LEU A 56 29.53 -5.22 27.65
N CYS A 57 30.07 -6.40 27.32
CA CYS A 57 29.38 -7.37 26.47
C CYS A 57 28.04 -7.84 27.05
N ARG A 58 27.95 -8.06 28.37
CA ARG A 58 26.68 -8.41 29.04
C ARG A 58 25.66 -7.28 28.94
N GLN A 59 26.07 -6.04 29.13
CA GLN A 59 25.19 -4.87 28.98
C GLN A 59 24.67 -4.74 27.56
N LEU A 60 25.55 -4.89 26.56
CA LEU A 60 25.20 -4.88 25.15
C LEU A 60 24.20 -5.99 24.79
N ALA A 61 24.44 -7.22 25.25
CA ALA A 61 23.56 -8.36 25.00
C ALA A 61 22.16 -8.14 25.61
N ARG A 62 22.08 -7.64 26.85
CA ARG A 62 20.80 -7.32 27.52
C ARG A 62 20.03 -6.22 26.79
N ALA A 63 20.73 -5.24 26.24
CA ALA A 63 20.13 -4.13 25.49
C ALA A 63 19.89 -4.45 24.00
N GLY A 64 20.26 -5.65 23.52
CA GLY A 64 20.17 -6.01 22.10
C GLY A 64 21.04 -5.13 21.18
N ARG A 65 22.18 -4.64 21.67
CA ARG A 65 23.06 -3.70 20.96
C ARG A 65 24.37 -4.39 20.53
N THR A 66 24.96 -3.89 19.46
CA THR A 66 26.24 -4.37 18.90
C THR A 66 27.37 -3.34 19.03
N GLY A 67 27.22 -2.41 19.96
CA GLY A 67 28.24 -1.43 20.31
C GLY A 67 27.72 -0.34 21.24
N ALA A 68 28.66 0.43 21.79
CA ALA A 68 28.42 1.47 22.78
C ALA A 68 29.28 2.70 22.49
N LEU A 69 28.83 3.86 22.95
CA LEU A 69 29.67 5.02 23.14
C LEU A 69 30.38 4.92 24.49
N VAL A 70 31.69 5.07 24.49
CA VAL A 70 32.53 4.96 25.68
C VAL A 70 32.89 6.36 26.16
N ARG A 71 32.48 6.73 27.38
CA ARG A 71 32.84 7.99 28.01
C ARG A 71 34.07 7.80 28.89
N ASP A 72 35.14 8.52 28.58
CA ASP A 72 36.36 8.50 29.37
C ASP A 72 36.86 9.93 29.67
N GLY A 73 36.42 10.48 30.80
CA GLY A 73 36.58 11.90 31.10
C GLY A 73 35.89 12.75 30.03
N ASP A 74 36.64 13.67 29.43
CA ASP A 74 36.17 14.52 28.32
C ASP A 74 36.26 13.83 26.95
N ARG A 75 36.84 12.62 26.89
CA ARG A 75 36.99 11.87 25.64
C ARG A 75 35.76 11.02 25.39
N LEU A 76 35.31 11.03 24.14
CA LEU A 76 34.27 10.12 23.65
C LEU A 76 34.91 9.12 22.68
N GLY A 77 34.67 7.84 22.95
CA GLY A 77 35.03 6.73 22.08
C GLY A 77 33.80 5.95 21.62
N ILE A 78 34.03 5.02 20.70
CA ILE A 78 33.04 4.05 20.25
C ILE A 78 33.63 2.64 20.36
N PHE A 79 32.83 1.72 20.88
CA PHE A 79 33.14 0.30 20.96
C PHE A 79 32.15 -0.49 20.10
N THR A 80 32.65 -1.46 19.37
CA THR A 80 31.92 -2.28 18.40
C THR A 80 32.31 -3.75 18.54
N THR A 81 31.57 -4.63 17.86
CA THR A 81 31.91 -6.06 17.81
C THR A 81 33.26 -6.35 17.16
N THR A 82 33.77 -5.45 16.30
CA THR A 82 35.13 -5.56 15.74
C THR A 82 36.18 -5.35 16.82
N ASP A 83 35.95 -4.37 17.69
CA ASP A 83 36.85 -4.06 18.81
C ASP A 83 36.87 -5.20 19.83
N LEU A 84 35.73 -5.91 20.02
CA LEU A 84 35.69 -7.13 20.83
C LEU A 84 36.63 -8.21 20.27
N ARG A 85 36.61 -8.45 18.95
CA ARG A 85 37.51 -9.43 18.31
C ARG A 85 38.96 -9.04 18.58
N ASP A 86 39.30 -7.77 18.40
CA ASP A 86 40.67 -7.28 18.55
C ASP A 86 41.12 -7.30 20.02
N ALA A 87 40.22 -7.03 20.95
CA ALA A 87 40.45 -7.14 22.39
C ALA A 87 40.83 -8.58 22.82
N LEU A 88 40.21 -9.60 22.22
CA LEU A 88 40.52 -11.00 22.50
C LEU A 88 41.92 -11.41 22.03
N LEU A 89 42.53 -10.65 21.11
CA LEU A 89 43.90 -10.89 20.64
C LEU A 89 44.97 -10.36 21.61
N LEU A 90 44.59 -9.60 22.64
CA LEU A 90 45.52 -9.04 23.63
C LEU A 90 46.13 -10.08 24.58
N GLY A 91 45.62 -11.32 24.58
CA GLY A 91 46.13 -12.40 25.45
C GLY A 91 45.92 -12.18 26.96
N ARG A 92 45.08 -11.20 27.33
CA ARG A 92 44.67 -10.90 28.71
C ARG A 92 43.30 -11.48 28.99
N ALA A 93 43.03 -11.80 30.25
CA ALA A 93 41.69 -12.17 30.69
C ALA A 93 40.70 -11.02 30.37
N PRO A 94 39.59 -11.27 29.66
CA PRO A 94 38.65 -10.23 29.24
C PRO A 94 38.15 -9.33 30.38
N GLU A 95 37.98 -9.89 31.59
CA GLU A 95 37.54 -9.17 32.79
C GLU A 95 38.56 -8.13 33.29
N THR A 96 39.80 -8.21 32.81
CA THR A 96 40.88 -7.27 33.16
C THR A 96 41.08 -6.18 32.12
N ILE A 97 40.35 -6.23 30.99
CA ILE A 97 40.45 -5.27 29.90
C ILE A 97 39.32 -4.26 30.06
N GLU A 98 39.67 -2.98 30.17
CA GLU A 98 38.68 -1.91 30.27
C GLU A 98 38.21 -1.43 28.89
N ALA A 99 36.98 -0.94 28.81
CA ALA A 99 36.40 -0.39 27.58
C ALA A 99 37.27 0.72 26.96
N ARG A 100 37.95 1.53 27.78
CA ARG A 100 38.88 2.57 27.32
C ARG A 100 40.10 2.03 26.57
N GLU A 101 40.50 0.79 26.80
CA GLU A 101 41.70 0.21 26.20
C GLU A 101 41.43 -0.25 24.75
N VAL A 102 40.16 -0.53 24.44
CA VAL A 102 39.74 -1.19 23.20
C VAL A 102 38.78 -0.34 22.36
N ALA A 103 38.23 0.75 22.91
CA ALA A 103 37.39 1.67 22.15
C ALA A 103 38.21 2.58 21.22
N GLY A 104 37.68 2.82 20.02
CA GLY A 104 38.21 3.84 19.12
C GLY A 104 37.79 5.24 19.57
N PHE A 105 38.75 6.10 19.89
CA PHE A 105 38.51 7.50 20.29
C PHE A 105 38.50 8.46 19.09
N ALA A 106 37.87 9.62 19.28
CA ALA A 106 37.57 10.58 18.22
C ALA A 106 36.69 9.98 17.09
N PRO A 107 35.54 9.36 17.43
CA PRO A 107 34.63 8.82 16.44
C PRO A 107 34.15 9.93 15.51
N LEU A 108 34.13 9.62 14.21
CA LEU A 108 33.63 10.55 13.21
C LEU A 108 32.14 10.85 13.46
N SER A 109 31.78 12.11 13.22
CA SER A 109 30.42 12.58 13.35
C SER A 109 29.99 13.39 12.13
N VAL A 110 28.69 13.37 11.89
CA VAL A 110 27.98 14.12 10.85
C VAL A 110 26.93 15.00 11.51
N SER A 111 26.56 16.09 10.85
CA SER A 111 25.36 16.84 11.23
C SER A 111 24.11 16.05 10.82
N ALA A 112 23.04 16.18 11.60
CA ALA A 112 21.70 15.77 11.21
C ALA A 112 21.22 16.47 9.91
N ASP A 113 21.79 17.63 9.59
CA ASP A 113 21.50 18.39 8.38
C ASP A 113 22.41 18.06 7.20
N ASP A 114 23.46 17.26 7.40
CA ASP A 114 24.32 16.80 6.30
C ASP A 114 23.51 15.91 5.34
N GLU A 115 23.91 15.88 4.06
CA GLU A 115 23.33 14.97 3.08
C GLU A 115 23.67 13.52 3.43
N LEU A 116 22.73 12.60 3.23
CA LEU A 116 22.88 11.18 3.58
C LEU A 116 23.99 10.52 2.75
N PHE A 117 24.17 10.96 1.50
CA PHE A 117 25.28 10.53 0.65
C PHE A 117 26.65 10.92 1.21
N ASP A 118 26.78 12.10 1.84
CA ASP A 118 28.04 12.53 2.45
C ASP A 118 28.41 11.64 3.64
N ALA A 119 27.40 11.25 4.44
CA ALA A 119 27.59 10.27 5.51
C ALA A 119 28.06 8.90 4.97
N LEU A 120 27.51 8.46 3.84
CA LEU A 120 27.95 7.22 3.18
C LEU A 120 29.39 7.32 2.66
N ILE A 121 29.76 8.43 1.99
CA ILE A 121 31.14 8.68 1.55
C ILE A 121 32.09 8.64 2.75
N LEU A 122 31.72 9.27 3.86
CA LEU A 122 32.54 9.30 5.07
C LEU A 122 32.76 7.87 5.61
N MET A 123 31.70 7.06 5.68
CA MET A 123 31.79 5.66 6.07
C MET A 123 32.72 4.85 5.16
N LEU A 124 32.57 4.98 3.83
CA LEU A 124 33.38 4.27 2.85
C LEU A 124 34.86 4.70 2.89
N ARG A 125 35.13 6.00 2.99
CA ARG A 125 36.49 6.56 3.01
C ARG A 125 37.29 6.07 4.21
N HIS A 126 36.64 5.94 5.36
CA HIS A 126 37.30 5.56 6.61
C HIS A 126 37.10 4.09 6.98
N GLY A 127 36.37 3.32 6.18
CA GLY A 127 36.11 1.89 6.42
C GLY A 127 35.25 1.64 7.68
N PHE A 128 34.47 2.62 8.13
CA PHE A 128 33.62 2.49 9.32
C PHE A 128 32.17 2.29 8.92
N HIS A 129 31.48 1.39 9.63
CA HIS A 129 30.07 1.07 9.36
C HIS A 129 29.07 1.89 10.19
N ARG A 130 29.52 2.92 10.91
CA ARG A 130 28.68 3.75 11.77
C ARG A 130 29.29 5.14 11.99
N VAL A 131 28.44 6.15 12.13
CA VAL A 131 28.82 7.53 12.45
C VAL A 131 27.93 8.08 13.56
N ILE A 132 28.48 9.00 14.35
CA ILE A 132 27.70 9.73 15.36
C ILE A 132 26.94 10.86 14.67
N VAL A 133 25.66 11.01 14.99
CA VAL A 133 24.83 12.10 14.47
C VAL A 133 24.64 13.16 15.54
N ARG A 134 24.92 14.41 15.17
CA ARG A 134 24.81 15.58 16.05
C ARG A 134 23.78 16.58 15.53
N GLU A 135 23.10 17.25 16.46
CA GLU A 135 22.17 18.34 16.14
C GLU A 135 22.93 19.59 15.69
N GLY A 136 22.43 20.28 14.66
CA GLY A 136 22.95 21.56 14.20
C GLY A 136 24.13 21.47 13.22
N PRO A 137 24.45 22.57 12.52
CA PRO A 137 25.42 22.60 11.43
C PRO A 137 26.87 22.46 11.92
N ASP A 138 27.15 22.96 13.12
CA ASP A 138 28.44 22.82 13.76
C ASP A 138 28.47 21.48 14.48
N ARG A 139 29.35 20.56 14.04
CA ARG A 139 29.57 19.21 14.60
C ARG A 139 29.99 19.18 16.09
N ALA A 140 29.79 20.27 16.81
CA ALA A 140 29.89 20.45 18.25
C ALA A 140 28.56 20.29 19.00
N GLY A 141 27.41 20.19 18.31
CA GLY A 141 26.11 20.03 18.93
C GLY A 141 25.89 18.68 19.66
N PRO A 142 24.77 18.55 20.39
CA PRO A 142 24.45 17.35 21.16
C PRO A 142 24.31 16.12 20.24
N ILE A 143 24.67 14.96 20.77
CA ILE A 143 24.51 13.69 20.06
C ILE A 143 23.04 13.28 20.12
N ILE A 144 22.41 13.15 18.95
CA ILE A 144 21.01 12.74 18.84
C ILE A 144 20.86 11.28 18.44
N GLY A 145 21.92 10.64 17.94
CA GLY A 145 21.85 9.26 17.53
C GLY A 145 23.13 8.71 16.91
N ILE A 146 23.06 7.45 16.51
CA ILE A 146 24.08 6.75 15.73
C ILE A 146 23.42 6.27 14.44
N LEU A 147 24.00 6.63 13.30
CA LEU A 147 23.60 6.12 12.00
C LEU A 147 24.53 4.96 11.62
N THR A 148 23.97 3.79 11.32
CA THR A 148 24.76 2.66 10.79
C THR A 148 24.61 2.55 9.28
N GLN A 149 25.62 1.98 8.62
CA GLN A 149 25.58 1.73 7.19
C GLN A 149 24.40 0.80 6.81
N LEU A 150 24.07 -0.17 7.67
CA LEU A 150 22.92 -1.06 7.44
C LEU A 150 21.60 -0.28 7.50
N ASP A 151 21.43 0.60 8.48
CA ASP A 151 20.21 1.41 8.63
C ASP A 151 20.07 2.41 7.46
N LEU A 152 21.19 3.01 7.03
CA LEU A 152 21.26 3.87 5.84
C LEU A 152 20.88 3.09 4.56
N MET A 153 21.45 1.91 4.34
CA MET A 153 21.13 1.07 3.18
C MET A 153 19.67 0.57 3.21
N ALA A 154 19.15 0.24 4.40
CA ALA A 154 17.75 -0.16 4.58
C ALA A 154 16.77 0.99 4.26
N PHE A 155 17.12 2.22 4.66
CA PHE A 155 16.35 3.43 4.33
C PHE A 155 16.27 3.64 2.81
N VAL A 156 17.41 3.52 2.13
CA VAL A 156 17.51 3.65 0.67
C VAL A 156 16.76 2.51 -0.06
N ALA A 157 16.74 1.31 0.52
CA ALA A 157 16.09 0.14 -0.09
C ALA A 157 14.57 0.05 0.15
N ASN A 158 14.03 0.66 1.22
CA ASN A 158 12.65 0.45 1.67
C ASN A 158 11.81 1.74 1.71
N HIS A 159 11.66 2.41 0.57
CA HIS A 159 10.86 3.65 0.45
C HIS A 159 9.41 3.49 0.98
N SER A 160 8.79 2.32 0.83
CA SER A 160 7.46 2.04 1.40
C SER A 160 7.42 2.04 2.94
N GLN A 161 8.48 1.57 3.60
CA GLN A 161 8.57 1.56 5.07
C GLN A 161 8.78 2.96 5.62
N LEU A 162 9.52 3.80 4.90
CA LEU A 162 9.70 5.20 5.25
C LEU A 162 8.36 5.94 5.22
N ILE A 163 7.60 5.82 4.13
CA ILE A 163 6.26 6.42 4.02
C ILE A 163 5.35 5.94 5.15
N ALA A 164 5.38 4.64 5.48
CA ALA A 164 4.61 4.08 6.58
C ALA A 164 5.01 4.66 7.95
N LEU A 165 6.31 4.88 8.17
CA LEU A 165 6.84 5.45 9.41
C LEU A 165 6.45 6.93 9.54
N GLU A 166 6.63 7.72 8.48
CA GLU A 166 6.25 9.12 8.43
C GLU A 166 4.75 9.30 8.64
N ALA A 167 3.92 8.52 7.92
CA ALA A 167 2.47 8.54 8.11
C ALA A 167 2.07 8.15 9.54
N GLY A 168 2.75 7.17 10.16
CA GLY A 168 2.48 6.77 11.54
C GLY A 168 2.90 7.80 12.59
N ARG A 169 3.92 8.62 12.31
CA ARG A 169 4.48 9.61 13.24
C ARG A 169 3.97 11.04 13.03
N ALA A 170 3.35 11.33 11.89
CA ALA A 170 2.86 12.67 11.54
C ALA A 170 2.04 13.29 12.69
N ALA A 171 2.47 14.43 13.21
CA ALA A 171 1.82 15.14 14.30
C ALA A 171 0.73 16.10 13.80
N THR A 172 0.77 16.47 12.52
CA THR A 172 -0.21 17.36 11.89
C THR A 172 -0.79 16.78 10.60
N VAL A 173 -1.91 17.34 10.14
CA VAL A 173 -2.57 16.94 8.88
C VAL A 173 -1.66 17.25 7.69
N GLU A 174 -0.91 18.35 7.76
CA GLU A 174 0.03 18.77 6.71
C GLU A 174 1.19 17.78 6.55
N GLU A 175 1.81 17.36 7.66
CA GLU A 175 2.87 16.34 7.68
C GLU A 175 2.35 15.01 7.12
N LEU A 176 1.14 14.61 7.53
CA LEU A 176 0.50 13.40 7.04
C LEU A 176 0.22 13.46 5.53
N GLY A 177 -0.21 14.62 5.03
CA GLY A 177 -0.42 14.86 3.61
C GLY A 177 0.87 14.78 2.80
N ALA A 178 2.00 15.24 3.36
CA ALA A 178 3.30 15.09 2.73
C ALA A 178 3.68 13.61 2.56
N ALA A 179 3.49 12.79 3.60
CA ALA A 179 3.71 11.35 3.54
C ALA A 179 2.76 10.67 2.53
N ALA A 180 1.46 11.00 2.57
CA ALA A 180 0.45 10.43 1.68
C ALA A 180 0.76 10.70 0.19
N ARG A 181 1.28 11.89 -0.15
CA ARG A 181 1.62 12.25 -1.54
C ARG A 181 2.77 11.41 -2.11
N GLN A 182 3.72 10.96 -1.28
CA GLN A 182 4.86 10.13 -1.71
C GLN A 182 4.45 8.76 -2.28
N ILE A 183 3.27 8.25 -1.91
CA ILE A 183 2.74 6.94 -2.37
C ILE A 183 2.72 6.85 -3.90
N GLU A 184 2.40 7.94 -4.61
CA GLU A 184 2.35 7.94 -6.08
C GLU A 184 3.73 7.76 -6.71
N GLY A 185 4.76 8.41 -6.15
CA GLY A 185 6.15 8.22 -6.57
C GLY A 185 6.58 6.76 -6.39
N MET A 186 6.25 6.16 -5.25
CA MET A 186 6.49 4.73 -5.00
C MET A 186 5.79 3.84 -6.03
N ILE A 187 4.52 4.09 -6.35
CA ILE A 187 3.76 3.32 -7.35
C ILE A 187 4.46 3.37 -8.71
N ARG A 188 4.86 4.55 -9.16
CA ARG A 188 5.54 4.74 -10.45
C ARG A 188 6.82 3.91 -10.51
N VAL A 189 7.66 4.02 -9.47
CA VAL A 189 8.91 3.28 -9.36
C VAL A 189 8.69 1.77 -9.40
N LEU A 190 7.73 1.26 -8.63
CA LEU A 190 7.44 -0.18 -8.60
C LEU A 190 6.87 -0.69 -9.93
N ALA A 191 6.03 0.10 -10.59
CA ALA A 191 5.44 -0.25 -11.87
C ALA A 191 6.51 -0.29 -12.98
N GLU A 192 7.41 0.69 -13.01
CA GLU A 192 8.55 0.73 -13.96
C GLU A 192 9.50 -0.46 -13.79
N ASP A 193 9.66 -0.96 -12.56
CA ASP A 193 10.46 -2.15 -12.24
C ASP A 193 9.79 -3.47 -12.61
N GLY A 194 8.56 -3.43 -13.08
CA GLY A 194 7.78 -4.64 -13.38
C GLY A 194 7.38 -5.41 -12.14
N ALA A 195 7.26 -4.74 -10.98
CA ALA A 195 6.70 -5.37 -9.79
C ALA A 195 5.28 -5.87 -10.09
N ARG A 196 4.93 -7.02 -9.50
CA ARG A 196 3.61 -7.63 -9.70
C ARG A 196 2.53 -6.68 -9.18
N VAL A 197 1.45 -6.50 -9.94
CA VAL A 197 0.42 -5.50 -9.66
C VAL A 197 -0.29 -5.74 -8.33
N GLU A 198 -0.47 -7.01 -7.95
CA GLU A 198 -1.04 -7.42 -6.67
C GLU A 198 -0.15 -7.04 -5.47
N VAL A 199 1.18 -7.02 -5.65
CA VAL A 199 2.11 -6.57 -4.61
C VAL A 199 2.02 -5.06 -4.44
N ILE A 200 1.96 -4.32 -5.55
CA ILE A 200 1.78 -2.85 -5.53
C ILE A 200 0.45 -2.51 -4.82
N ALA A 201 -0.65 -3.15 -5.21
CA ALA A 201 -1.96 -2.94 -4.60
C ALA A 201 -1.96 -3.21 -3.10
N GLY A 202 -1.35 -4.33 -2.66
CA GLY A 202 -1.22 -4.66 -1.23
C GLY A 202 -0.42 -3.62 -0.44
N LEU A 203 0.70 -3.13 -0.99
CA LEU A 203 1.50 -2.08 -0.36
C LEU A 203 0.74 -0.75 -0.26
N VAL A 204 0.11 -0.33 -1.36
CA VAL A 204 -0.68 0.90 -1.41
C VAL A 204 -1.84 0.82 -0.44
N GLY A 205 -2.61 -0.27 -0.43
CA GLY A 205 -3.71 -0.46 0.50
C GLY A 205 -3.24 -0.38 1.96
N GLY A 206 -2.14 -1.05 2.31
CA GLY A 206 -1.56 -0.98 3.65
C GLY A 206 -1.14 0.43 4.06
N LEU A 207 -0.57 1.22 3.14
CA LEU A 207 -0.21 2.62 3.37
C LEU A 207 -1.44 3.51 3.50
N ASN A 208 -2.43 3.37 2.60
CA ASN A 208 -3.69 4.11 2.65
C ASN A 208 -4.41 3.89 3.98
N ARG A 209 -4.48 2.65 4.48
CA ARG A 209 -5.06 2.36 5.81
C ARG A 209 -4.35 3.12 6.93
N ARG A 210 -3.01 3.12 6.94
CA ARG A 210 -2.23 3.86 7.94
C ARG A 210 -2.48 5.36 7.85
N VAL A 211 -2.53 5.91 6.64
CA VAL A 211 -2.84 7.32 6.41
C VAL A 211 -4.24 7.66 6.94
N PHE A 212 -5.24 6.83 6.64
CA PHE A 212 -6.62 7.12 7.03
C PHE A 212 -6.83 6.97 8.54
N ASP A 213 -6.22 5.96 9.16
CA ASP A 213 -6.23 5.77 10.61
C ASP A 213 -5.57 6.94 11.35
N ARG A 214 -4.38 7.36 10.88
CA ARG A 214 -3.70 8.52 11.45
C ARG A 214 -4.51 9.80 11.26
N LEU A 215 -5.06 10.02 10.08
CA LEU A 215 -5.88 11.19 9.78
C LEU A 215 -7.09 11.28 10.70
N TRP A 216 -7.77 10.15 10.91
CA TRP A 216 -8.89 10.10 11.84
C TRP A 216 -8.46 10.36 13.28
N THR A 217 -7.30 9.86 13.69
CA THR A 217 -6.71 10.13 15.01
C THR A 217 -6.41 11.61 15.23
N LEU A 218 -5.92 12.31 14.19
CA LEU A 218 -5.60 13.74 14.26
C LEU A 218 -6.85 14.64 14.27
N ILE A 219 -7.94 14.21 13.63
CA ILE A 219 -9.15 15.02 13.43
C ILE A 219 -10.22 14.74 14.47
N ALA A 220 -10.46 13.47 14.81
CA ALA A 220 -11.59 13.05 15.61
C ALA A 220 -11.23 12.99 17.12
N PRO A 221 -12.03 13.65 17.99
CA PRO A 221 -11.93 13.49 19.44
C PRO A 221 -11.97 12.03 19.87
N GLU A 222 -11.28 11.71 20.96
CA GLU A 222 -11.22 10.34 21.52
C GLU A 222 -12.63 9.76 21.75
N GLU A 223 -13.57 10.56 22.24
CA GLU A 223 -14.96 10.12 22.48
C GLU A 223 -15.67 9.66 21.20
N ILE A 224 -15.47 10.37 20.08
CA ILE A 224 -16.01 9.97 18.77
C ILE A 224 -15.32 8.67 18.32
N ARG A 225 -13.99 8.58 18.44
CA ARG A 225 -13.22 7.40 18.01
C ARG A 225 -13.63 6.14 18.80
N ALA A 226 -13.81 6.25 20.11
CA ALA A 226 -14.22 5.14 20.98
C ALA A 226 -15.65 4.64 20.73
N ASN A 227 -16.51 5.48 20.13
CA ASN A 227 -17.92 5.17 19.84
C ASN A 227 -18.22 5.02 18.35
N SER A 228 -17.19 4.87 17.52
CA SER A 228 -17.36 4.70 16.08
C SER A 228 -16.43 3.65 15.49
N CYS A 229 -16.72 3.23 14.27
CA CYS A 229 -15.88 2.41 13.42
C CYS A 229 -15.78 3.09 12.06
N LEU A 230 -14.58 3.58 11.74
CA LEU A 230 -14.26 4.11 10.42
C LEU A 230 -13.95 2.94 9.49
N VAL A 231 -14.62 2.90 8.34
CA VAL A 231 -14.42 1.87 7.33
C VAL A 231 -14.12 2.49 5.97
N VAL A 232 -13.32 1.78 5.19
CA VAL A 232 -13.16 1.99 3.75
C VAL A 232 -13.88 0.89 3.00
N MET A 233 -14.36 1.20 1.81
CA MET A 233 -15.21 0.30 1.02
C MET A 233 -14.73 0.25 -0.43
N GLY A 234 -15.45 -0.50 -1.27
CA GLY A 234 -15.13 -0.57 -2.69
C GLY A 234 -13.72 -1.08 -2.95
N SER A 235 -13.02 -0.51 -3.94
CA SER A 235 -11.66 -0.95 -4.31
C SER A 235 -10.63 -0.75 -3.20
N GLU A 236 -10.77 0.30 -2.39
CA GLU A 236 -9.88 0.49 -1.24
C GLU A 236 -10.15 -0.62 -0.23
N GLY A 237 -11.41 -0.85 0.15
CA GLY A 237 -11.84 -1.95 1.02
C GLY A 237 -11.31 -3.33 0.62
N ARG A 238 -11.31 -3.65 -0.68
CA ARG A 238 -10.73 -4.91 -1.21
C ARG A 238 -9.20 -4.96 -1.27
N GLY A 239 -8.50 -3.85 -1.04
CA GLY A 239 -7.04 -3.77 -1.19
C GLY A 239 -6.58 -3.78 -2.65
N GLU A 240 -7.44 -3.34 -3.57
CA GLU A 240 -7.20 -3.38 -5.03
C GLU A 240 -7.02 -1.98 -5.63
N GLN A 241 -7.18 -0.91 -4.85
CA GLN A 241 -6.90 0.46 -5.27
C GLN A 241 -5.38 0.66 -5.37
N ILE A 242 -4.92 1.25 -6.47
CA ILE A 242 -3.50 1.54 -6.69
C ILE A 242 -3.32 3.04 -6.88
N ILE A 243 -3.80 3.59 -8.00
CA ILE A 243 -3.87 5.04 -8.17
C ILE A 243 -5.05 5.55 -7.34
N ARG A 244 -4.86 6.70 -6.68
CA ARG A 244 -5.91 7.35 -5.89
C ARG A 244 -7.12 7.59 -6.79
N THR A 245 -8.23 6.95 -6.46
CA THR A 245 -9.55 7.23 -7.04
C THR A 245 -10.47 7.70 -5.92
N ASP A 246 -11.74 7.85 -6.23
CA ASP A 246 -12.84 8.16 -5.31
C ASP A 246 -12.65 7.59 -3.90
N GLN A 247 -12.94 8.42 -2.89
CA GLN A 247 -12.86 8.05 -1.47
C GLN A 247 -14.14 7.37 -0.97
N ASP A 248 -14.27 6.05 -1.15
CA ASP A 248 -15.40 5.29 -0.60
C ASP A 248 -15.17 4.98 0.89
N ASN A 249 -15.85 5.70 1.78
CA ASN A 249 -15.71 5.55 3.23
C ASN A 249 -17.01 5.78 4.00
N ALA A 250 -17.09 5.22 5.21
CA ALA A 250 -18.24 5.36 6.10
C ALA A 250 -17.83 5.35 7.57
N LEU A 251 -18.68 5.93 8.41
CA LEU A 251 -18.53 5.95 9.86
C LEU A 251 -19.74 5.29 10.53
N ILE A 252 -19.53 4.11 11.10
CA ILE A 252 -20.55 3.37 11.83
C ILE A 252 -20.49 3.78 13.29
N LEU A 253 -21.59 4.30 13.84
CA LEU A 253 -21.65 4.78 15.22
C LEU A 253 -22.27 3.72 16.14
N ARG A 254 -21.90 3.76 17.42
CA ARG A 254 -22.63 3.03 18.46
C ARG A 254 -24.05 3.59 18.57
N ASP A 255 -25.04 2.70 18.72
CA ASP A 255 -26.43 3.11 18.90
C ASP A 255 -26.56 4.04 20.13
N GLY A 256 -27.28 5.15 19.97
CA GLY A 256 -27.49 6.16 21.00
C GLY A 256 -26.33 7.16 21.20
N PHE A 257 -25.21 7.01 20.50
CA PHE A 257 -24.11 7.98 20.57
C PHE A 257 -24.41 9.24 19.76
N THR A 258 -24.18 10.40 20.36
CA THR A 258 -24.28 11.72 19.72
C THR A 258 -23.16 12.62 20.20
N HIS A 259 -22.59 13.43 19.31
CA HIS A 259 -21.55 14.39 19.68
C HIS A 259 -21.65 15.64 18.78
N PRO A 260 -21.62 16.87 19.32
CA PRO A 260 -21.82 18.10 18.54
C PRO A 260 -20.74 18.32 17.48
N GLY A 261 -19.51 17.89 17.74
CA GLY A 261 -18.38 17.97 16.79
C GLY A 261 -18.32 16.86 15.75
N LEU A 262 -19.27 15.91 15.73
CA LEU A 262 -19.22 14.75 14.83
C LEU A 262 -19.21 15.18 13.36
N GLU A 263 -20.13 16.08 13.00
CA GLU A 263 -20.26 16.55 11.62
C GLU A 263 -19.01 17.28 11.13
N ALA A 264 -18.52 18.22 11.93
CA ALA A 264 -17.29 18.95 11.65
C ALA A 264 -16.08 18.01 11.48
N ALA A 265 -15.95 16.97 12.31
CA ALA A 265 -14.89 15.97 12.18
C ALA A 265 -15.01 15.16 10.88
N THR A 266 -16.23 14.74 10.52
CA THR A 266 -16.47 14.01 9.27
C THR A 266 -16.18 14.84 8.01
N GLU A 267 -16.54 16.11 8.01
CA GLU A 267 -16.22 17.02 6.91
C GLU A 267 -14.72 17.32 6.82
N ALA A 268 -14.06 17.53 7.96
CA ALA A 268 -12.62 17.78 8.01
C ALA A 268 -11.84 16.58 7.46
N PHE A 269 -12.26 15.36 7.78
CA PHE A 269 -11.67 14.14 7.23
C PHE A 269 -11.81 14.07 5.70
N THR A 270 -13.02 14.29 5.16
CA THR A 270 -13.24 14.33 3.70
C THR A 270 -12.40 15.41 3.02
N ARG A 271 -12.35 16.64 3.58
CA ARG A 271 -11.54 17.74 3.04
C ARG A 271 -10.04 17.40 3.01
N ALA A 272 -9.51 16.88 4.11
CA ALA A 272 -8.09 16.50 4.18
C ALA A 272 -7.74 15.40 3.17
N LEU A 273 -8.63 14.42 2.95
CA LEU A 273 -8.42 13.42 1.89
C LEU A 273 -8.39 14.05 0.49
N ILE A 274 -9.24 15.05 0.22
CA ILE A 274 -9.18 15.79 -1.05
C ILE A 274 -7.83 16.50 -1.19
N ASP A 275 -7.34 17.16 -0.13
CA ASP A 275 -6.04 17.84 -0.12
C ASP A 275 -4.85 16.87 -0.28
N PHE A 276 -5.04 15.60 0.12
CA PHE A 276 -4.05 14.53 -0.09
C PHE A 276 -4.10 13.96 -1.52
N GLY A 277 -5.11 14.32 -2.32
CA GLY A 277 -5.29 13.90 -3.70
C GLY A 277 -6.29 12.75 -3.90
N TYR A 278 -7.14 12.45 -2.92
CA TYR A 278 -8.26 11.51 -3.07
C TYR A 278 -9.53 12.28 -3.49
N PRO A 279 -9.95 12.20 -4.76
CA PRO A 279 -11.10 12.95 -5.24
C PRO A 279 -12.40 12.55 -4.50
N PRO A 280 -13.38 13.46 -4.39
CA PRO A 280 -14.68 13.11 -3.84
C PRO A 280 -15.35 12.02 -4.69
N CYS A 281 -16.06 11.09 -4.03
CA CYS A 281 -16.80 10.06 -4.74
C CYS A 281 -18.02 10.66 -5.45
N GLU A 282 -18.13 10.45 -6.77
CA GLU A 282 -19.26 10.91 -7.59
C GLU A 282 -20.60 10.34 -7.06
N GLY A 283 -20.59 9.09 -6.60
CA GLY A 283 -21.74 8.42 -5.98
C GLY A 283 -22.05 8.90 -4.55
N GLY A 284 -21.22 9.78 -3.98
CA GLY A 284 -21.44 10.35 -2.66
C GLY A 284 -21.17 9.42 -1.48
N ILE A 285 -20.32 8.42 -1.67
CA ILE A 285 -20.08 7.35 -0.69
C ILE A 285 -19.01 7.80 0.29
N MET A 286 -19.35 8.77 1.13
CA MET A 286 -18.41 9.44 2.02
C MET A 286 -19.05 9.65 3.39
N LEU A 287 -18.28 9.44 4.45
CA LEU A 287 -18.68 9.60 5.85
C LEU A 287 -19.10 11.03 6.23
N SER A 288 -18.82 12.02 5.38
CA SER A 288 -19.38 13.37 5.48
C SER A 288 -20.86 13.45 5.09
N ARG A 289 -21.44 12.41 4.48
CA ARG A 289 -22.87 12.34 4.13
C ARG A 289 -23.66 11.54 5.15
N PRO A 290 -24.88 11.97 5.52
CA PRO A 290 -25.70 11.29 6.54
C PRO A 290 -25.94 9.80 6.27
N LEU A 291 -26.13 9.38 5.01
CA LEU A 291 -26.32 7.96 4.66
C LEU A 291 -25.13 7.09 5.08
N TRP A 292 -23.91 7.63 5.07
CA TRP A 292 -22.67 6.93 5.37
C TRP A 292 -22.09 7.29 6.75
N ARG A 293 -22.88 7.99 7.56
CA ARG A 293 -22.58 8.38 8.95
C ARG A 293 -23.79 8.08 9.82
N GLN A 294 -23.94 6.81 10.21
CA GLN A 294 -25.12 6.32 10.90
C GLN A 294 -24.79 5.41 12.07
N PRO A 295 -25.66 5.34 13.08
CA PRO A 295 -25.60 4.28 14.08
C PRO A 295 -25.84 2.90 13.46
N VAL A 296 -25.44 1.84 14.16
CA VAL A 296 -25.65 0.45 13.74
C VAL A 296 -27.11 0.20 13.34
N ALA A 297 -28.08 0.67 14.11
CA ALA A 297 -29.50 0.55 13.79
C ALA A 297 -29.88 1.22 12.46
N GLY A 298 -29.31 2.39 12.16
CA GLY A 298 -29.53 3.11 10.89
C GLY A 298 -28.95 2.34 9.70
N PHE A 299 -27.71 1.84 9.83
CA PHE A 299 -27.11 0.99 8.81
C PHE A 299 -27.89 -0.32 8.60
N ARG A 300 -28.43 -0.95 9.65
CA ARG A 300 -29.29 -2.14 9.48
C ARG A 300 -30.52 -1.83 8.63
N ALA A 301 -31.18 -0.71 8.88
CA ALA A 301 -32.32 -0.27 8.08
C ALA A 301 -31.93 0.00 6.62
N ALA A 302 -30.83 0.71 6.39
CA ALA A 302 -30.31 0.99 5.05
C ALA A 302 -29.94 -0.30 4.30
N LEU A 303 -29.25 -1.23 4.95
CA LEU A 303 -28.90 -2.54 4.36
C LEU A 303 -30.14 -3.32 3.98
N LEU A 304 -31.18 -3.35 4.83
CA LEU A 304 -32.44 -4.01 4.51
C LEU A 304 -33.11 -3.38 3.29
N ASP A 305 -33.18 -2.05 3.24
CA ASP A 305 -33.75 -1.32 2.11
C ASP A 305 -33.00 -1.63 0.79
N TRP A 306 -31.66 -1.60 0.81
CA TRP A 306 -30.84 -1.93 -0.35
C TRP A 306 -31.05 -3.38 -0.81
N THR A 307 -31.36 -4.30 0.11
CA THR A 307 -31.67 -5.69 -0.23
C THR A 307 -33.10 -5.87 -0.78
N GLN A 308 -34.04 -5.00 -0.40
CA GLN A 308 -35.44 -5.07 -0.85
C GLN A 308 -35.68 -4.28 -2.14
N GLY A 309 -34.78 -3.36 -2.49
CA GLY A 309 -34.87 -2.54 -3.70
C GLY A 309 -35.76 -1.32 -3.53
N GLY A 310 -35.80 -0.71 -2.34
CA GLY A 310 -36.54 0.54 -2.13
C GLY A 310 -35.92 1.75 -2.85
N ALA A 311 -34.60 1.75 -3.06
CA ALA A 311 -33.86 2.74 -3.85
C ALA A 311 -33.19 2.12 -5.09
N ALA A 312 -33.15 2.87 -6.20
CA ALA A 312 -32.54 2.43 -7.46
C ALA A 312 -31.02 2.18 -7.32
N GLU A 313 -30.37 2.95 -6.45
CA GLU A 313 -28.94 2.89 -6.14
C GLU A 313 -28.59 1.78 -5.13
N GLY A 314 -29.60 1.19 -4.47
CA GLY A 314 -29.43 0.20 -3.40
C GLY A 314 -28.47 -0.96 -3.75
N PRO A 315 -28.60 -1.63 -4.91
CA PRO A 315 -27.68 -2.70 -5.30
C PRO A 315 -26.21 -2.26 -5.39
N MET A 316 -25.95 -1.03 -5.84
CA MET A 316 -24.61 -0.46 -5.90
C MET A 316 -24.07 -0.17 -4.50
N TYR A 317 -24.87 0.47 -3.65
CA TYR A 317 -24.49 0.75 -2.25
C TYR A 317 -24.19 -0.53 -1.49
N LEU A 318 -25.01 -1.55 -1.65
CA LEU A 318 -24.79 -2.86 -1.06
C LEU A 318 -23.50 -3.52 -1.58
N ALA A 319 -23.25 -3.48 -2.89
CA ALA A 319 -22.02 -4.02 -3.47
C ALA A 319 -20.76 -3.35 -2.93
N ILE A 320 -20.82 -2.04 -2.66
CA ILE A 320 -19.70 -1.27 -2.11
C ILE A 320 -19.54 -1.56 -0.62
N PHE A 321 -20.64 -1.60 0.14
CA PHE A 321 -20.62 -1.94 1.57
C PHE A 321 -20.13 -3.37 1.83
N LEU A 322 -20.42 -4.33 0.96
CA LEU A 322 -19.91 -5.71 1.06
C LEU A 322 -18.37 -5.82 1.01
N ASP A 323 -17.70 -4.75 0.58
CA ASP A 323 -16.24 -4.66 0.58
C ASP A 323 -15.70 -3.84 1.77
N ALA A 324 -16.53 -3.54 2.78
CA ALA A 324 -16.13 -2.74 3.93
C ALA A 324 -14.99 -3.40 4.73
N ALA A 325 -13.93 -2.63 4.94
CA ALA A 325 -12.79 -2.98 5.78
C ALA A 325 -12.60 -1.94 6.87
N VAL A 326 -12.31 -2.38 8.09
CA VAL A 326 -12.03 -1.49 9.23
C VAL A 326 -10.73 -0.75 9.00
N VAL A 327 -10.74 0.55 9.31
CA VAL A 327 -9.56 1.41 9.37
C VAL A 327 -9.25 1.77 10.82
N ALA A 328 -10.24 2.27 11.56
CA ALA A 328 -10.07 2.77 12.92
C ALA A 328 -11.32 2.55 13.78
N GLY A 329 -11.15 2.58 15.10
CA GLY A 329 -12.25 2.47 16.07
C GLY A 329 -12.70 1.03 16.36
N ASP A 330 -13.97 0.86 16.77
CA ASP A 330 -14.50 -0.40 17.28
C ASP A 330 -14.97 -1.34 16.14
N ALA A 331 -14.08 -2.24 15.72
CA ALA A 331 -14.34 -3.22 14.65
C ALA A 331 -15.59 -4.09 14.86
N ARG A 332 -16.07 -4.24 16.10
CA ARG A 332 -17.29 -5.03 16.39
C ARG A 332 -18.53 -4.44 15.74
N LEU A 333 -18.58 -3.12 15.55
CA LEU A 333 -19.72 -2.44 14.91
C LEU A 333 -19.91 -2.89 13.45
N LEU A 334 -18.82 -2.98 12.68
CA LEU A 334 -18.87 -3.56 11.33
C LEU A 334 -19.21 -5.05 11.38
N GLY A 335 -18.64 -5.80 12.32
CA GLY A 335 -18.94 -7.22 12.53
C GLY A 335 -20.44 -7.49 12.75
N GLU A 336 -21.12 -6.65 13.53
CA GLU A 336 -22.56 -6.74 13.75
C GLU A 336 -23.37 -6.51 12.46
N LEU A 337 -22.98 -5.55 11.63
CA LEU A 337 -23.64 -5.27 10.35
C LEU A 337 -23.43 -6.41 9.36
N ASN A 338 -22.22 -6.96 9.28
CA ASN A 338 -21.92 -8.13 8.44
C ASN A 338 -22.74 -9.34 8.89
N ALA A 339 -22.85 -9.60 10.20
CA ALA A 339 -23.68 -10.67 10.74
C ALA A 339 -25.18 -10.44 10.51
N TYR A 340 -25.66 -9.19 10.58
CA TYR A 340 -27.03 -8.85 10.21
C TYR A 340 -27.30 -9.11 8.74
N LEU A 341 -26.44 -8.61 7.85
CA LEU A 341 -26.60 -8.75 6.41
C LEU A 341 -26.62 -10.22 5.98
N ARG A 342 -25.75 -11.07 6.54
CA ARG A 342 -25.77 -12.52 6.28
C ARG A 342 -27.10 -13.16 6.66
N ARG A 343 -27.71 -12.76 7.77
CA ARG A 343 -29.03 -13.27 8.20
C ARG A 343 -30.15 -12.85 7.25
N VAL A 344 -30.13 -11.61 6.78
CA VAL A 344 -31.12 -11.09 5.82
C VAL A 344 -31.01 -11.81 4.47
N LEU A 345 -29.79 -12.18 4.07
CA LEU A 345 -29.52 -12.76 2.76
C LEU A 345 -29.53 -14.29 2.70
N ALA A 346 -29.62 -14.99 3.83
CA ALA A 346 -29.44 -16.44 3.91
C ALA A 346 -30.42 -17.29 3.07
N THR A 347 -31.53 -16.72 2.57
CA THR A 347 -32.64 -17.50 1.99
C THR A 347 -33.29 -16.89 0.74
N SER A 348 -32.61 -16.03 -0.03
CA SER A 348 -33.23 -15.39 -1.20
C SER A 348 -32.43 -15.60 -2.49
N ASP A 349 -32.71 -16.71 -3.18
CA ASP A 349 -32.18 -16.99 -4.53
C ASP A 349 -32.52 -15.87 -5.52
N ALA A 350 -33.73 -15.30 -5.41
CA ALA A 350 -34.17 -14.17 -6.23
C ALA A 350 -33.32 -12.91 -5.98
N PHE A 351 -32.97 -12.64 -4.72
CA PHE A 351 -32.07 -11.54 -4.40
C PHE A 351 -30.68 -11.78 -5.00
N HIS A 352 -30.11 -12.98 -4.83
CA HIS A 352 -28.78 -13.26 -5.37
C HIS A 352 -28.74 -13.16 -6.89
N ALA A 353 -29.80 -13.61 -7.57
CA ALA A 353 -29.93 -13.48 -9.02
C ALA A 353 -30.01 -11.99 -9.44
N ARG A 354 -30.86 -11.19 -8.79
CA ARG A 354 -30.95 -9.74 -9.06
C ARG A 354 -29.65 -9.00 -8.77
N PHE A 355 -28.95 -9.36 -7.69
CA PHE A 355 -27.65 -8.80 -7.37
C PHE A 355 -26.64 -9.14 -8.47
N ALA A 356 -26.53 -10.42 -8.85
CA ALA A 356 -25.64 -10.85 -9.92
C ALA A 356 -25.98 -10.25 -11.30
N ALA A 357 -27.25 -9.90 -11.57
CA ALA A 357 -27.69 -9.33 -12.84
C ALA A 357 -26.97 -8.02 -13.21
N ALA A 358 -26.43 -7.29 -12.23
CA ALA A 358 -25.66 -6.06 -12.47
C ALA A 358 -24.46 -6.28 -13.42
N ILE A 359 -23.90 -7.50 -13.51
CA ILE A 359 -22.82 -7.81 -14.47
C ILE A 359 -23.23 -7.59 -15.94
N GLN A 360 -24.53 -7.55 -16.24
CA GLN A 360 -25.08 -7.33 -17.58
C GLN A 360 -25.30 -5.85 -17.92
N GLN A 361 -25.19 -4.94 -16.93
CA GLN A 361 -25.39 -3.51 -17.12
C GLN A 361 -24.45 -2.92 -18.18
N PHE A 362 -23.25 -3.49 -18.32
CA PHE A 362 -22.24 -3.06 -19.27
C PHE A 362 -21.92 -4.21 -20.23
N GLY A 363 -22.17 -4.00 -21.54
CA GLY A 363 -21.69 -4.89 -22.60
C GLY A 363 -22.70 -5.34 -23.65
N GLU A 364 -24.02 -5.11 -23.49
CA GLU A 364 -25.03 -5.57 -24.46
C GLU A 364 -25.78 -4.44 -25.19
N ALA A 365 -25.82 -3.21 -24.64
CA ALA A 365 -26.67 -2.12 -25.17
C ALA A 365 -26.06 -1.28 -26.33
N GLU A 366 -24.82 -1.53 -26.75
CA GLU A 366 -24.25 -0.89 -27.96
C GLU A 366 -23.83 -1.96 -28.97
N GLY A 367 -24.75 -2.25 -29.89
CA GLY A 367 -24.54 -3.22 -30.96
C GLY A 367 -23.19 -3.05 -31.66
N GLY A 368 -22.36 -4.09 -31.61
CA GLY A 368 -21.37 -4.34 -32.66
C GLY A 368 -19.92 -3.90 -32.42
N TRP A 369 -19.51 -3.41 -31.24
CA TRP A 369 -18.09 -3.08 -31.04
C TRP A 369 -17.19 -4.34 -30.91
N TRP A 370 -17.70 -5.44 -30.34
CA TRP A 370 -16.97 -6.72 -30.30
C TRP A 370 -16.75 -7.33 -31.69
N ARG A 371 -17.64 -7.03 -32.67
CA ARG A 371 -17.44 -7.35 -34.09
C ARG A 371 -16.37 -6.48 -34.75
N ARG A 372 -15.88 -5.43 -34.08
CA ARG A 372 -14.76 -4.55 -34.50
C ARG A 372 -13.42 -4.93 -33.83
N LEU A 373 -13.40 -5.86 -32.88
CA LEU A 373 -12.15 -6.44 -32.34
C LEU A 373 -11.33 -7.28 -33.35
N PRO A 374 -11.88 -7.87 -34.43
CA PRO A 374 -11.08 -8.34 -35.55
C PRO A 374 -10.72 -7.13 -36.43
N GLY A 375 -9.69 -6.38 -36.02
CA GLY A 375 -9.25 -5.19 -36.76
C GLY A 375 -8.55 -4.13 -35.93
N LEU A 376 -7.54 -4.51 -35.12
CA LEU A 376 -6.67 -3.57 -34.41
C LEU A 376 -5.61 -2.94 -35.35
N SER A 377 -6.06 -2.41 -36.49
CA SER A 377 -5.24 -1.65 -37.45
C SER A 377 -6.01 -0.43 -37.92
N GLY A 378 -5.61 0.75 -37.43
CA GLY A 378 -6.18 2.04 -37.83
C GLY A 378 -6.01 3.11 -36.75
N LYS A 379 -5.92 4.38 -37.16
CA LYS A 379 -5.78 5.57 -36.29
C LYS A 379 -7.06 5.92 -35.49
N GLU A 380 -8.16 5.21 -35.71
CA GLU A 380 -9.47 5.45 -35.08
C GLU A 380 -9.95 4.27 -34.20
N ALA A 381 -9.06 3.59 -33.48
CA ALA A 381 -9.47 2.58 -32.51
C ALA A 381 -10.13 3.27 -31.30
N ALA A 382 -11.44 3.08 -31.13
CA ALA A 382 -12.22 3.62 -30.02
C ALA A 382 -11.59 3.29 -28.66
N GLU A 383 -11.63 4.26 -27.74
CA GLU A 383 -11.23 4.04 -26.35
C GLU A 383 -12.12 2.99 -25.68
N VAL A 384 -11.53 2.18 -24.81
CA VAL A 384 -12.15 1.04 -24.14
C VAL A 384 -12.18 1.32 -22.64
N ASP A 385 -13.36 1.37 -22.03
CA ASP A 385 -13.49 1.47 -20.57
C ASP A 385 -13.19 0.10 -19.93
N LEU A 386 -11.96 -0.06 -19.41
CA LEU A 386 -11.51 -1.31 -18.78
C LEU A 386 -12.33 -1.68 -17.54
N LYS A 387 -12.80 -0.67 -16.80
CA LYS A 387 -13.58 -0.88 -15.59
C LYS A 387 -14.92 -1.49 -15.97
N LYS A 388 -15.66 -0.88 -16.89
CA LYS A 388 -16.99 -1.36 -17.31
C LYS A 388 -16.91 -2.71 -18.02
N LEU A 389 -15.92 -2.90 -18.89
CA LEU A 389 -15.87 -4.07 -19.77
C LEU A 389 -15.23 -5.32 -19.14
N GLY A 390 -14.28 -5.13 -18.22
CA GLY A 390 -13.50 -6.23 -17.66
C GLY A 390 -13.58 -6.32 -16.15
N ILE A 391 -13.08 -5.28 -15.46
CA ILE A 391 -12.86 -5.33 -14.01
C ILE A 391 -14.17 -5.42 -13.24
N PHE A 392 -15.16 -4.60 -13.57
CA PHE A 392 -16.46 -4.58 -12.90
C PHE A 392 -17.20 -5.93 -12.98
N PRO A 393 -17.46 -6.53 -14.15
CA PRO A 393 -18.18 -7.80 -14.21
C PRO A 393 -17.41 -8.96 -13.55
N LEU A 394 -16.08 -8.93 -13.56
CA LEU A 394 -15.24 -9.89 -12.83
C LEU A 394 -15.43 -9.72 -11.32
N VAL A 395 -15.11 -8.53 -10.80
CA VAL A 395 -15.18 -8.22 -9.36
C VAL A 395 -16.59 -8.41 -8.82
N HIS A 396 -17.59 -7.88 -9.50
CA HIS A 396 -18.98 -7.99 -9.08
C HIS A 396 -19.50 -9.43 -9.17
N GLY A 397 -19.14 -10.16 -10.22
CA GLY A 397 -19.49 -11.58 -10.35
C GLY A 397 -18.90 -12.44 -9.22
N VAL A 398 -17.62 -12.22 -8.88
CA VAL A 398 -16.97 -12.88 -7.74
C VAL A 398 -17.62 -12.47 -6.42
N ARG A 399 -17.97 -11.18 -6.24
CA ARG A 399 -18.72 -10.70 -5.07
C ARG A 399 -20.07 -11.39 -4.93
N ALA A 400 -20.81 -11.58 -6.03
CA ALA A 400 -22.09 -12.29 -6.00
C ALA A 400 -21.93 -13.75 -5.55
N LEU A 401 -20.91 -14.46 -6.03
CA LEU A 401 -20.58 -15.82 -5.57
C LEU A 401 -20.20 -15.83 -4.09
N ALA A 402 -19.31 -14.93 -3.67
CA ALA A 402 -18.89 -14.83 -2.28
C ALA A 402 -20.09 -14.61 -1.36
N LEU A 403 -21.01 -13.73 -1.76
CA LEU A 403 -22.26 -13.46 -1.06
C LEU A 403 -23.16 -14.70 -0.98
N ARG A 404 -23.38 -15.38 -2.10
CA ARG A 404 -24.21 -16.59 -2.18
C ARG A 404 -23.70 -17.72 -1.30
N TYR A 405 -22.38 -17.88 -1.21
CA TYR A 405 -21.74 -18.98 -0.49
C TYR A 405 -21.19 -18.59 0.88
N GLY A 406 -21.47 -17.39 1.37
CA GLY A 406 -21.06 -16.93 2.69
C GLY A 406 -19.54 -16.78 2.87
N ILE A 407 -18.81 -16.46 1.80
CA ILE A 407 -17.37 -16.19 1.86
C ILE A 407 -17.12 -14.79 2.41
N GLU A 408 -16.34 -14.69 3.49
CA GLU A 408 -16.07 -13.44 4.20
C GLU A 408 -14.86 -12.66 3.68
N ALA A 409 -14.05 -13.27 2.81
CA ALA A 409 -12.90 -12.61 2.20
C ALA A 409 -13.33 -11.33 1.43
N LEU A 410 -12.48 -10.31 1.44
CA LEU A 410 -12.78 -9.02 0.80
C LEU A 410 -12.13 -8.91 -0.58
N GLY A 411 -10.83 -9.20 -0.68
CA GLY A 411 -10.11 -9.14 -1.94
C GLY A 411 -10.69 -10.10 -2.98
N THR A 412 -10.76 -9.69 -4.25
CA THR A 412 -11.35 -10.54 -5.31
C THR A 412 -10.54 -11.82 -5.51
N GLU A 413 -9.21 -11.74 -5.43
CA GLU A 413 -8.34 -12.92 -5.48
C GLU A 413 -8.55 -13.83 -4.26
N GLU A 414 -8.64 -13.26 -3.05
CA GLU A 414 -8.90 -14.00 -1.82
C GLU A 414 -10.26 -14.72 -1.87
N ARG A 415 -11.30 -14.04 -2.37
CA ARG A 415 -12.62 -14.61 -2.61
C ARG A 415 -12.56 -15.78 -3.58
N LEU A 416 -11.83 -15.66 -4.69
CA LEU A 416 -11.64 -16.76 -5.64
C LEU A 416 -10.92 -17.95 -4.99
N GLY A 417 -9.91 -17.70 -4.16
CA GLY A 417 -9.22 -18.72 -3.37
C GLY A 417 -10.15 -19.47 -2.42
N ALA A 418 -10.94 -18.73 -1.63
CA ALA A 418 -11.88 -19.30 -0.68
C ALA A 418 -13.06 -20.03 -1.37
N LEU A 419 -13.57 -19.50 -2.48
CA LEU A 419 -14.59 -20.17 -3.30
C LEU A 419 -14.08 -21.50 -3.86
N ARG A 420 -12.81 -21.54 -4.28
CA ARG A 420 -12.16 -22.76 -4.79
C ARG A 420 -12.02 -23.78 -3.66
N GLU A 421 -11.55 -23.37 -2.49
CA GLU A 421 -11.41 -24.23 -1.31
C GLU A 421 -12.76 -24.79 -0.84
N ALA A 422 -13.82 -24.00 -0.94
CA ALA A 422 -15.20 -24.43 -0.67
C ALA A 422 -15.84 -25.28 -1.80
N GLY A 423 -15.11 -25.58 -2.89
CA GLY A 423 -15.61 -26.36 -4.03
C GLY A 423 -16.73 -25.67 -4.82
N ARG A 424 -16.84 -24.35 -4.73
CA ARG A 424 -17.90 -23.54 -5.37
C ARG A 424 -17.50 -22.98 -6.73
N ILE A 425 -16.23 -23.10 -7.10
CA ILE A 425 -15.68 -22.75 -8.40
C ILE A 425 -14.60 -23.75 -8.78
N GLU A 426 -14.52 -24.10 -10.07
CA GLU A 426 -13.48 -25.00 -10.57
C GLU A 426 -12.08 -24.36 -10.43
N PRO A 427 -11.05 -25.14 -10.05
CA PRO A 427 -9.70 -24.61 -9.86
C PRO A 427 -9.12 -23.91 -11.10
N ALA A 428 -9.39 -24.42 -12.30
CA ALA A 428 -8.92 -23.81 -13.55
C ALA A 428 -9.53 -22.41 -13.74
N ARG A 429 -10.85 -22.31 -13.64
CA ARG A 429 -11.59 -21.05 -13.75
C ARG A 429 -11.15 -20.03 -12.71
N ALA A 430 -10.91 -20.46 -11.47
CA ALA A 430 -10.41 -19.57 -10.42
C ALA A 430 -9.04 -18.98 -10.79
N ARG A 431 -8.11 -19.81 -11.31
CA ARG A 431 -6.79 -19.35 -11.79
C ARG A 431 -6.94 -18.37 -12.94
N ASP A 432 -7.72 -18.71 -13.96
CA ASP A 432 -7.91 -17.87 -15.15
C ASP A 432 -8.50 -16.50 -14.79
N LEU A 433 -9.45 -16.46 -13.84
CA LEU A 433 -10.02 -15.22 -13.33
C LEU A 433 -9.01 -14.36 -12.55
N VAL A 434 -8.14 -14.98 -11.75
CA VAL A 434 -7.06 -14.26 -11.06
C VAL A 434 -6.08 -13.66 -12.09
N ASP A 435 -5.68 -14.42 -13.10
CA ASP A 435 -4.75 -13.96 -14.13
C ASP A 435 -5.37 -12.85 -14.98
N ALA A 436 -6.65 -12.97 -15.34
CA ALA A 436 -7.39 -11.92 -16.04
C ALA A 436 -7.50 -10.64 -15.20
N LEU A 437 -7.82 -10.75 -13.90
CA LEU A 437 -7.89 -9.60 -13.00
C LEU A 437 -6.55 -8.88 -12.91
N ARG A 438 -5.45 -9.60 -12.65
CA ARG A 438 -4.09 -9.04 -12.59
C ARG A 438 -3.69 -8.39 -13.90
N CYS A 439 -4.04 -9.00 -15.05
CA CYS A 439 -3.77 -8.40 -16.35
C CYS A 439 -4.51 -7.07 -16.54
N LEU A 440 -5.81 -7.03 -16.24
CA LEU A 440 -6.63 -5.82 -16.38
C LEU A 440 -6.18 -4.71 -15.41
N MET A 441 -5.83 -5.06 -14.17
CA MET A 441 -5.27 -4.11 -13.20
C MET A 441 -3.93 -3.54 -13.67
N ARG A 442 -3.05 -4.37 -14.22
CA ARG A 442 -1.76 -3.93 -14.78
C ARG A 442 -1.97 -2.96 -15.94
N LEU A 443 -2.84 -3.30 -16.90
CA LEU A 443 -3.14 -2.43 -18.05
C LEU A 443 -3.74 -1.09 -17.59
N LYS A 444 -4.64 -1.11 -16.60
CA LYS A 444 -5.20 0.09 -15.98
C LYS A 444 -4.11 0.95 -15.33
N LEU A 445 -3.24 0.34 -14.52
CA LEU A 445 -2.13 1.04 -13.87
C LEU A 445 -1.21 1.69 -14.90
N SER A 446 -0.78 0.96 -15.93
CA SER A 446 0.08 1.49 -16.98
C SER A 446 -0.59 2.63 -17.75
N GLY A 447 -1.89 2.52 -18.05
CA GLY A 447 -2.67 3.61 -18.65
C GLY A 447 -2.74 4.85 -17.76
N ASN A 448 -3.02 4.65 -16.47
CA ASN A 448 -3.10 5.74 -15.48
C ASN A 448 -1.74 6.45 -15.32
N LEU A 449 -0.63 5.72 -15.26
CA LEU A 449 0.70 6.33 -15.17
C LEU A 449 1.03 7.17 -16.41
N ARG A 450 0.70 6.70 -17.63
CA ARG A 450 0.86 7.50 -18.86
C ARG A 450 0.00 8.77 -18.87
N GLN A 451 -1.21 8.71 -18.32
CA GLN A 451 -2.08 9.88 -18.19
C GLN A 451 -1.46 10.91 -17.25
N ILE A 452 -0.97 10.46 -16.08
CA ILE A 452 -0.29 11.31 -15.09
C ILE A 452 0.96 11.97 -15.70
N GLU A 453 1.80 11.21 -16.39
CA GLU A 453 2.99 11.73 -17.08
C GLU A 453 2.65 12.79 -18.14
N ALA A 454 1.50 12.64 -18.80
CA ALA A 454 0.98 13.59 -19.77
C ALA A 454 0.19 14.76 -19.12
N GLY A 455 0.18 14.89 -17.79
CA GLY A 455 -0.55 15.93 -17.07
C GLY A 455 -2.08 15.79 -17.14
N ARG A 456 -2.60 14.60 -17.46
CA ARG A 456 -4.04 14.31 -17.51
C ARG A 456 -4.48 13.58 -16.24
N ALA A 457 -5.74 13.80 -15.85
CA ALA A 457 -6.37 13.05 -14.78
C ALA A 457 -6.46 11.55 -15.17
N PRO A 458 -6.14 10.61 -14.27
CA PRO A 458 -6.34 9.19 -14.51
C PRO A 458 -7.81 8.84 -14.67
N ASP A 459 -8.14 7.98 -15.64
CA ASP A 459 -9.50 7.47 -15.84
C ASP A 459 -9.52 5.94 -16.06
N ASN A 460 -10.63 5.38 -16.55
CA ASN A 460 -10.73 3.95 -16.87
C ASN A 460 -10.55 3.64 -18.36
N MET A 461 -10.28 4.65 -19.18
CA MET A 461 -10.20 4.55 -20.62
C MET A 461 -8.83 4.06 -21.06
N LEU A 462 -8.83 3.06 -21.92
CA LEU A 462 -7.65 2.49 -22.54
C LEU A 462 -7.73 2.65 -24.05
N ARG A 463 -6.68 3.18 -24.67
CA ARG A 463 -6.54 3.24 -26.12
C ARG A 463 -5.81 1.99 -26.61
N PRO A 464 -6.47 1.04 -27.30
CA PRO A 464 -5.80 -0.18 -27.77
C PRO A 464 -4.65 0.09 -28.74
N ALA A 465 -4.69 1.21 -29.47
CA ALA A 465 -3.63 1.62 -30.38
C ALA A 465 -2.31 1.99 -29.67
N GLU A 466 -2.36 2.34 -28.38
CA GLU A 466 -1.18 2.66 -27.56
C GLU A 466 -0.52 1.41 -26.97
N LEU A 467 -1.14 0.24 -27.13
CA LEU A 467 -0.66 -1.01 -26.56
C LEU A 467 0.23 -1.78 -27.54
N GLY A 468 1.29 -2.40 -27.00
CA GLY A 468 2.09 -3.36 -27.75
C GLY A 468 1.26 -4.58 -28.19
N THR A 469 1.74 -5.33 -29.19
CA THR A 469 1.04 -6.52 -29.70
C THR A 469 0.73 -7.56 -28.62
N LEU A 470 1.66 -7.81 -27.70
CA LEU A 470 1.45 -8.75 -26.58
C LEU A 470 0.43 -8.26 -25.57
N GLU A 471 0.43 -6.96 -25.26
CA GLU A 471 -0.56 -6.35 -24.35
C GLU A 471 -1.96 -6.38 -24.95
N ARG A 472 -2.10 -6.12 -26.26
CA ARG A 472 -3.36 -6.25 -26.99
C ARG A 472 -3.87 -7.69 -26.98
N GLN A 473 -2.99 -8.66 -27.14
CA GLN A 473 -3.35 -10.08 -27.04
C GLN A 473 -3.83 -10.42 -25.61
N SER A 474 -3.05 -10.04 -24.60
CA SER A 474 -3.38 -10.29 -23.19
C SER A 474 -4.70 -9.64 -22.78
N LEU A 475 -4.99 -8.43 -23.27
CA LEU A 475 -6.28 -7.76 -23.08
C LEU A 475 -7.42 -8.56 -23.68
N ARG A 476 -7.29 -9.01 -24.94
CA ARG A 476 -8.32 -9.81 -25.62
C ARG A 476 -8.60 -11.11 -24.88
N ASP A 477 -7.56 -11.81 -24.45
CA ASP A 477 -7.68 -13.08 -23.74
C ASP A 477 -8.33 -12.89 -22.36
N SER A 478 -7.91 -11.84 -21.62
CA SER A 478 -8.51 -11.49 -20.33
C SER A 478 -10.01 -11.15 -20.45
N LEU A 479 -10.39 -10.38 -21.48
CA LEU A 479 -11.80 -10.06 -21.73
C LEU A 479 -12.61 -11.28 -22.18
N ALA A 480 -11.99 -12.23 -22.89
CA ALA A 480 -12.65 -13.49 -23.25
C ALA A 480 -12.96 -14.34 -22.01
N ILE A 481 -12.02 -14.43 -21.05
CA ILE A 481 -12.22 -15.08 -19.75
C ILE A 481 -13.37 -14.43 -18.98
N VAL A 482 -13.38 -13.09 -18.89
CA VAL A 482 -14.47 -12.35 -18.23
C VAL A 482 -15.82 -12.64 -18.87
N ARG A 483 -15.90 -12.70 -20.20
CA ARG A 483 -17.14 -13.02 -20.93
C ARG A 483 -17.62 -14.45 -20.66
N GLU A 484 -16.71 -15.42 -20.63
CA GLU A 484 -17.03 -16.80 -20.26
C GLU A 484 -17.55 -16.90 -18.83
N PHE A 485 -16.94 -16.15 -17.92
CA PHE A 485 -17.41 -16.04 -16.55
C PHE A 485 -18.80 -15.44 -16.46
N LYS A 486 -19.08 -14.33 -17.16
CA LYS A 486 -20.42 -13.74 -17.24
C LYS A 486 -21.47 -14.74 -17.73
N ARG A 487 -21.19 -15.48 -18.81
CA ARG A 487 -22.10 -16.51 -19.35
C ARG A 487 -22.38 -17.62 -18.34
N TRP A 488 -21.35 -18.06 -17.62
CA TRP A 488 -21.54 -19.07 -16.57
C TRP A 488 -22.34 -18.54 -15.37
N LEU A 489 -22.10 -17.30 -14.94
CA LEU A 489 -22.92 -16.67 -13.90
C LEU A 489 -24.38 -16.54 -14.36
N ALA A 490 -24.62 -16.19 -15.63
CA ALA A 490 -25.96 -16.13 -16.21
C ALA A 490 -26.71 -17.47 -16.09
N LEU A 491 -26.02 -18.59 -16.38
CA LEU A 491 -26.58 -19.92 -16.20
C LEU A 491 -26.78 -20.28 -14.71
N LEU A 492 -25.81 -19.98 -13.86
CA LEU A 492 -25.84 -20.30 -12.42
C LEU A 492 -26.96 -19.57 -11.67
N TYR A 493 -27.21 -18.31 -12.05
CA TYR A 493 -28.24 -17.45 -11.45
C TYR A 493 -29.55 -17.42 -12.25
N ARG A 494 -29.62 -18.09 -13.40
CA ARG A 494 -30.77 -18.07 -14.32
C ARG A 494 -31.18 -16.65 -14.70
N LEU A 495 -30.20 -15.81 -15.04
CA LEU A 495 -30.44 -14.39 -15.31
C LEU A 495 -31.38 -14.14 -16.49
N ASP A 496 -31.50 -15.09 -17.43
CA ASP A 496 -32.42 -15.00 -18.57
C ASP A 496 -33.91 -15.14 -18.15
N ALA A 497 -34.18 -15.54 -16.91
CA ALA A 497 -35.52 -15.74 -16.36
C ALA A 497 -35.95 -14.63 -15.37
N LEU A 498 -35.13 -13.58 -15.22
CA LEU A 498 -35.39 -12.43 -14.32
C LEU A 498 -36.30 -11.38 -14.91
#